data_AF-A0A6A5K7Z3-F1
#
_entry.id   AF-A0A6A5K7Z3-F1
#
_cell.length_a   1.000
_cell.length_b   1.000
_cell.length_c   1.000
_cell.angle_alpha   90.00
_cell.angle_beta   90.00
_cell.angle_gamma   90.00
#
_symmetry.space_group_name_H-M   'P 1'
#
loop_
_entity.id
_entity.type
_entity.pdbx_description
1 polymer ?
#
loop_
_entity_poly.entity_id
_entity_poly.type
_entity_poly.pdbx_seq_one_letter_code
_entity_poly.pdbx_strand_id
1 'polypeptide(L)'
;MISTRAATRGSTASKATTQLIRSFHSYNAGLRPSFLAMQHIQAPLGQRHLSSSPNSPAKIQEFFEKHPTAKVRKTHAAWPHPVYTEEQMNQVAVAHREAKTMSDKVALLAVRILRWGLDKATGYKHEKPVDVNAKTPEKFLMTEEKYLMRNVFLESVAGVPGMVAGMLRHLHSMRRMKRDNGWIESLLEESYNERMHLLVFLKMARPGRFMRLMVLGAQGVWCNALFFAYLISPRTVHRFVGYLEEEAVITYTRQIKDLDAGRLPKWQNMEAPEIAVDYWNMPEGNRKMRDLLLYIRADESKHREVNHTFGNLDQKQDPNPYVSEYRDPEQPHPTKDLQHMKPTGWERHEII
;
A
#
# COMPACT_ATOMS: atom_id res chain seq x y z
N MET A 1 -56.59 14.55 -12.69
CA MET A 1 -57.24 14.59 -11.37
C MET A 1 -56.12 14.46 -10.34
N ILE A 2 -55.46 15.50 -9.80
CA ILE A 2 -55.91 16.69 -9.04
C ILE A 2 -56.98 16.37 -8.00
N SER A 3 -56.56 16.28 -6.73
CA SER A 3 -57.12 16.98 -5.54
C SER A 3 -56.40 16.45 -4.27
N THR A 4 -55.51 17.14 -3.56
CA THR A 4 -55.57 18.31 -2.63
C THR A 4 -56.54 18.25 -1.43
N ARG A 5 -55.97 18.14 -0.21
CA ARG A 5 -56.21 18.95 1.02
C ARG A 5 -55.35 18.32 2.15
N ALA A 6 -54.34 18.96 2.76
CA ALA A 6 -54.23 20.22 3.53
C ALA A 6 -54.83 20.16 4.94
N ALA A 7 -53.96 20.17 5.96
CA ALA A 7 -54.17 20.82 7.26
C ALA A 7 -52.81 21.11 7.96
N THR A 8 -52.52 22.39 8.12
CA THR A 8 -51.59 23.05 9.06
C THR A 8 -52.19 23.00 10.48
N ARG A 9 -51.54 23.26 11.63
CA ARG A 9 -50.43 24.15 12.07
C ARG A 9 -50.11 23.82 13.54
N GLY A 10 -48.89 24.08 14.01
CA GLY A 10 -48.56 24.08 15.45
C GLY A 10 -47.10 24.45 15.71
N SER A 11 -46.90 25.66 16.21
CA SER A 11 -45.63 26.39 16.39
C SER A 11 -45.06 26.22 17.80
N THR A 12 -43.73 26.10 17.94
CA THR A 12 -42.96 26.87 18.93
C THR A 12 -41.54 27.10 18.43
N ALA A 13 -41.17 28.38 18.35
CA ALA A 13 -39.83 28.87 18.09
C ALA A 13 -39.24 29.42 19.40
N SER A 14 -37.95 29.23 19.65
CA SER A 14 -37.19 30.11 20.54
C SER A 14 -35.88 30.52 19.88
N LYS A 15 -35.76 31.84 19.77
CA LYS A 15 -34.67 32.64 19.21
C LYS A 15 -33.52 32.75 20.23
N ALA A 16 -32.29 32.95 19.77
CA ALA A 16 -31.57 34.21 19.95
C ALA A 16 -30.12 34.10 19.46
N THR A 17 -29.71 35.13 18.72
CA THR A 17 -28.43 35.31 18.06
C THR A 17 -27.88 36.66 18.53
N THR A 18 -26.66 36.67 19.06
CA THR A 18 -25.55 37.62 18.84
C THR A 18 -25.63 39.12 19.27
N GLN A 19 -24.55 39.51 19.99
CA GLN A 19 -23.84 40.82 20.12
C GLN A 19 -24.47 42.01 20.87
N LEU A 20 -23.70 42.59 21.82
CA LEU A 20 -23.07 43.92 21.64
C LEU A 20 -22.01 44.28 22.70
N ILE A 21 -21.14 45.20 22.28
CA ILE A 21 -19.86 45.72 22.81
C ILE A 21 -20.04 46.87 23.82
N ARG A 22 -19.07 47.07 24.74
CA ARG A 22 -18.52 48.38 25.22
C ARG A 22 -17.33 48.10 26.18
N SER A 23 -16.07 48.32 25.80
CA SER A 23 -15.26 49.55 25.65
C SER A 23 -14.38 49.88 26.88
N PHE A 24 -13.08 49.92 26.60
CA PHE A 24 -11.88 50.30 27.36
C PHE A 24 -12.01 51.30 28.52
N HIS A 25 -11.25 51.04 29.60
CA HIS A 25 -10.48 52.04 30.35
C HIS A 25 -9.14 51.44 30.83
N SER A 26 -8.07 52.15 30.53
CA SER A 26 -6.66 51.89 30.82
C SER A 26 -6.27 52.38 32.21
N TYR A 27 -5.60 51.56 33.02
CA TYR A 27 -4.66 52.02 34.05
C TYR A 27 -3.51 51.02 34.23
N ASN A 28 -2.29 51.54 34.11
CA ASN A 28 -1.02 50.90 34.44
C ASN A 28 -0.94 50.57 35.93
N ALA A 29 -0.55 49.35 36.29
CA ALA A 29 0.11 49.04 37.56
C ALA A 29 0.88 47.71 37.42
N GLY A 30 2.12 47.69 37.94
CA GLY A 30 3.18 46.77 37.53
C GLY A 30 3.00 45.30 37.95
N LEU A 31 3.48 44.41 37.09
CA LEU A 31 3.60 42.99 37.35
C LEU A 31 4.91 42.71 38.11
N ARG A 32 4.80 42.28 39.37
CA ARG A 32 5.87 41.55 40.07
C ARG A 32 5.88 40.09 39.59
N PRO A 33 7.04 39.48 39.29
CA PRO A 33 7.09 38.05 39.00
C PRO A 33 7.08 37.27 40.31
N SER A 34 6.01 36.50 40.54
CA SER A 34 5.97 35.45 41.57
C SER A 34 6.41 34.14 40.91
N PHE A 35 7.59 33.65 41.26
CA PHE A 35 8.07 32.35 40.82
C PHE A 35 7.27 31.25 41.54
N LEU A 36 6.33 30.61 40.83
CA LEU A 36 5.76 29.32 41.24
C LEU A 36 6.71 28.23 40.74
N ALA A 37 7.44 27.62 41.66
CA ALA A 37 8.23 26.41 41.38
C ALA A 37 7.27 25.24 41.14
N MET A 38 6.97 24.98 39.87
CA MET A 38 6.22 23.80 39.45
C MET A 38 7.19 22.61 39.47
N GLN A 39 7.03 21.70 40.43
CA GLN A 39 7.78 20.44 40.47
C GLN A 39 7.53 19.66 39.18
N HIS A 40 8.58 19.57 38.36
CA HIS A 40 8.60 18.72 37.17
C HIS A 40 8.59 17.26 37.63
N ILE A 41 7.41 16.63 37.64
CA ILE A 41 7.32 15.17 37.66
C ILE A 41 7.84 14.71 36.28
N GLN A 42 9.07 14.19 36.24
CA GLN A 42 9.59 13.48 35.09
C GLN A 42 8.77 12.20 34.91
N ALA A 43 7.79 12.25 34.01
CA ALA A 43 7.20 11.04 33.46
C ALA A 43 8.28 10.32 32.63
N PRO A 44 8.54 9.02 32.83
CA PRO A 44 9.46 8.29 31.98
C PRO A 44 8.89 8.28 30.55
N LEU A 45 9.73 8.65 29.58
CA LEU A 45 9.47 8.48 28.14
C LEU A 45 9.44 6.97 27.81
N GLY A 46 8.34 6.31 28.18
CA GLY A 46 8.03 4.96 27.72
C GLY A 46 7.65 5.02 26.24
N GLN A 47 8.46 4.38 25.39
CA GLN A 47 8.10 4.11 24.01
C GLN A 47 6.77 3.35 23.99
N ARG A 48 5.71 3.97 23.44
CA ARG A 48 4.41 3.31 23.27
C ARG A 48 4.55 2.27 22.17
N HIS A 49 4.57 0.99 22.54
CA HIS A 49 4.45 -0.10 21.59
C HIS A 49 3.06 -0.06 20.92
N LEU A 50 3.02 -0.23 19.60
CA LEU A 50 1.82 -0.16 18.74
C LEU A 50 0.84 -1.35 18.93
N SER A 51 0.74 -1.92 20.13
CA SER A 51 -0.12 -3.07 20.39
C SER A 51 -0.97 -2.85 21.63
N SER A 52 -2.26 -2.66 21.42
CA SER A 52 -3.30 -2.96 22.41
C SER A 52 -4.13 -4.14 21.90
N SER A 53 -3.46 -5.27 21.67
CA SER A 53 -4.15 -6.55 21.50
C SER A 53 -4.50 -7.13 22.87
N PRO A 54 -5.72 -7.63 23.09
CA PRO A 54 -6.02 -8.40 24.30
C PRO A 54 -5.18 -9.69 24.29
N ASN A 55 -4.52 -10.00 25.40
CA ASN A 55 -3.77 -11.25 25.66
C ASN A 55 -4.70 -12.48 25.77
N SER A 56 -5.62 -12.69 24.82
CA SER A 56 -6.45 -13.89 24.80
C SER A 56 -6.09 -14.75 23.61
N PRO A 57 -5.78 -16.05 23.79
CA PRO A 57 -5.61 -17.03 22.72
C PRO A 57 -6.97 -17.42 22.15
N ALA A 58 -7.83 -16.44 21.91
CA ALA A 58 -9.04 -16.64 21.14
C ALA A 58 -8.56 -17.02 19.74
N LYS A 59 -8.75 -18.29 19.38
CA LYS A 59 -8.62 -18.82 18.01
C LYS A 59 -8.97 -17.70 17.05
N ILE A 60 -8.07 -17.37 16.11
CA ILE A 60 -8.35 -16.40 15.06
C ILE A 60 -9.62 -16.88 14.35
N GLN A 61 -10.75 -16.35 14.80
CA GLN A 61 -12.05 -16.53 14.16
C GLN A 61 -11.83 -15.96 12.76
N GLU A 62 -12.00 -16.80 11.72
CA GLU A 62 -11.64 -16.44 10.35
C GLU A 62 -12.11 -15.02 10.06
N PHE A 63 -11.18 -14.09 9.83
CA PHE A 63 -11.50 -12.66 9.65
C PHE A 63 -12.51 -12.43 8.50
N PHE A 64 -12.59 -13.40 7.60
CA PHE A 64 -13.55 -13.48 6.51
C PHE A 64 -14.30 -14.81 6.65
N GLU A 65 -15.37 -14.83 7.45
CA GLU A 65 -16.28 -15.98 7.51
C GLU A 65 -16.92 -16.15 6.13
N LYS A 66 -16.76 -17.33 5.53
CA LYS A 66 -17.51 -17.69 4.32
C LYS A 66 -18.98 -17.85 4.75
N HIS A 67 -19.88 -17.00 4.28
CA HIS A 67 -21.32 -17.22 4.40
C HIS A 67 -21.82 -17.89 3.12
N PRO A 68 -21.76 -19.24 3.00
CA PRO A 68 -22.26 -19.92 1.82
C PRO A 68 -23.76 -19.66 1.71
N THR A 69 -24.18 -19.19 0.54
CA THR A 69 -25.61 -19.12 0.25
C THR A 69 -26.04 -20.44 -0.38
N ALA A 70 -27.32 -20.78 -0.29
CA ALA A 70 -27.85 -22.01 -0.90
C ALA A 70 -27.57 -22.11 -2.42
N LYS A 71 -27.32 -20.99 -3.10
CA LYS A 71 -27.13 -20.91 -4.56
C LYS A 71 -25.70 -20.55 -5.00
N VAL A 72 -24.95 -19.79 -4.20
CA VAL A 72 -23.60 -19.31 -4.56
C VAL A 72 -22.55 -20.07 -3.75
N ARG A 73 -21.74 -20.86 -4.45
CA ARG A 73 -20.67 -21.69 -3.87
C ARG A 73 -19.33 -20.97 -3.77
N LYS A 74 -18.87 -20.33 -4.86
CA LYS A 74 -17.57 -19.64 -4.93
C LYS A 74 -17.70 -18.41 -5.84
N THR A 75 -17.04 -17.33 -5.45
CA THR A 75 -16.85 -16.13 -6.28
C THR A 75 -15.40 -16.13 -6.73
N HIS A 76 -15.17 -16.20 -8.04
CA HIS A 76 -13.81 -16.17 -8.60
C HIS A 76 -13.22 -14.77 -8.51
N ALA A 77 -11.89 -14.68 -8.50
CA ALA A 77 -11.19 -13.41 -8.59
C ALA A 77 -11.55 -12.70 -9.91
N ALA A 78 -11.77 -11.39 -9.84
CA ALA A 78 -12.08 -10.59 -11.02
C ALA A 78 -10.89 -10.53 -11.99
N TRP A 79 -9.67 -10.50 -11.44
CA TRP A 79 -8.41 -10.61 -12.17
C TRP A 79 -7.70 -11.89 -11.77
N PRO A 80 -7.64 -12.92 -12.64
CA PRO A 80 -6.91 -14.15 -12.36
C PRO A 80 -5.40 -13.85 -12.33
N HIS A 81 -4.71 -14.44 -11.36
CA HIS A 81 -3.27 -14.25 -11.20
C HIS A 81 -2.49 -14.99 -12.31
N PRO A 82 -1.46 -14.37 -12.93
CA PRO A 82 -0.60 -15.02 -13.92
C PRO A 82 0.24 -16.14 -13.29
N VAL A 83 0.36 -17.29 -13.94
CA VAL A 83 1.12 -18.42 -13.38
C VAL A 83 2.61 -18.08 -13.32
N TYR A 84 3.19 -18.13 -12.12
CA TYR A 84 4.63 -18.02 -11.91
C TYR A 84 5.23 -19.40 -11.62
N THR A 85 6.34 -19.72 -12.29
CA THR A 85 7.16 -20.88 -11.93
C THR A 85 8.04 -20.55 -10.73
N GLU A 86 8.40 -21.57 -9.96
CA GLU A 86 9.33 -21.41 -8.84
C GLU A 86 10.69 -20.85 -9.30
N GLU A 87 11.17 -21.26 -10.46
CA GLU A 87 12.40 -20.73 -11.06
C GLU A 87 12.31 -19.22 -11.30
N GLN A 88 11.22 -18.75 -11.94
CA GLN A 88 11.00 -17.32 -12.18
C GLN A 88 10.93 -16.53 -10.88
N MET A 89 10.20 -17.02 -9.86
CA MET A 89 10.10 -16.35 -8.56
C MET A 89 11.45 -16.26 -7.85
N ASN A 90 12.31 -17.28 -7.99
CA ASN A 90 13.65 -17.29 -7.41
C ASN A 90 14.63 -16.37 -8.14
N GLN A 91 14.44 -16.12 -9.43
CA GLN A 91 15.23 -15.17 -10.22
C GLN A 91 14.92 -13.69 -9.89
N VAL A 92 13.85 -13.40 -9.15
CA VAL A 92 13.49 -12.04 -8.73
C VAL A 92 14.61 -11.44 -7.86
N ALA A 93 15.23 -10.38 -8.38
CA ALA A 93 16.33 -9.68 -7.72
C ALA A 93 15.92 -8.30 -7.18
N VAL A 94 16.62 -7.88 -6.13
CA VAL A 94 16.65 -6.48 -5.71
C VAL A 94 17.39 -5.68 -6.78
N ALA A 95 16.75 -4.65 -7.31
CA ALA A 95 17.29 -3.76 -8.33
C ALA A 95 16.88 -2.33 -8.01
N HIS A 96 17.66 -1.38 -8.52
CA HIS A 96 17.41 0.05 -8.34
C HIS A 96 17.46 0.76 -9.68
N ARG A 97 16.44 1.56 -10.00
CA ARG A 97 16.47 2.44 -11.16
C ARG A 97 17.12 3.78 -10.80
N GLU A 98 18.18 4.14 -11.53
CA GLU A 98 18.83 5.44 -11.38
C GLU A 98 17.87 6.62 -11.64
N ALA A 99 17.88 7.61 -10.75
CA ALA A 99 17.04 8.80 -10.87
C ALA A 99 17.65 9.85 -11.83
N LYS A 100 17.27 9.78 -13.11
CA LYS A 100 17.83 10.62 -14.17
C LYS A 100 17.10 11.96 -14.30
N THR A 101 15.77 11.92 -14.36
CA THR A 101 14.92 13.10 -14.58
C THR A 101 14.54 13.81 -13.28
N MET A 102 14.02 15.04 -13.37
CA MET A 102 13.50 15.74 -12.19
C MET A 102 12.33 15.00 -11.55
N SER A 103 11.43 14.41 -12.35
CA SER A 103 10.38 13.52 -11.85
C SER A 103 10.94 12.37 -11.04
N ASP A 104 12.03 11.75 -11.51
CA ASP A 104 12.67 10.64 -10.79
C ASP A 104 13.29 11.09 -9.48
N LYS A 105 13.98 12.22 -9.48
CA LYS A 105 14.61 12.77 -8.28
C LYS A 105 13.56 13.15 -7.22
N VAL A 106 12.45 13.77 -7.63
CA VAL A 106 11.34 14.13 -6.72
C VAL A 106 10.66 12.87 -6.17
N ALA A 107 10.37 11.89 -7.03
CA ALA A 107 9.78 10.61 -6.64
C ALA A 107 10.66 9.86 -5.63
N LEU A 108 11.96 9.73 -5.93
CA LEU A 108 12.92 9.04 -5.07
C LEU A 108 13.09 9.76 -3.72
N LEU A 109 13.13 11.10 -3.73
CA LEU A 109 13.18 11.89 -2.50
C LEU A 109 11.92 11.64 -1.64
N ALA A 110 10.74 11.63 -2.24
CA ALA A 110 9.49 11.37 -1.54
C ALA A 110 9.48 9.97 -0.90
N VAL A 111 9.89 8.92 -1.63
CA VAL A 111 10.02 7.56 -1.07
C VAL A 111 11.00 7.53 0.09
N ARG A 112 12.17 8.17 -0.04
CA ARG A 112 13.16 8.22 1.05
C ARG A 112 12.63 8.92 2.30
N ILE A 113 11.89 10.01 2.15
CA ILE A 113 11.27 10.73 3.28
C ILE A 113 10.19 9.87 3.94
N LEU A 114 9.31 9.24 3.15
CA LEU A 114 8.25 8.37 3.67
C LEU A 114 8.83 7.15 4.39
N ARG A 115 9.82 6.49 3.79
CA ARG A 115 10.53 5.37 4.39
C ARG A 115 11.17 5.78 5.71
N TRP A 116 11.92 6.87 5.73
CA TRP A 116 12.54 7.38 6.95
C TRP A 116 11.50 7.70 8.03
N GLY A 117 10.39 8.34 7.65
CA GLY A 117 9.30 8.70 8.56
C GLY A 117 8.63 7.47 9.17
N LEU A 118 8.29 6.47 8.34
CA LEU A 118 7.69 5.22 8.79
C LEU A 118 8.65 4.42 9.67
N ASP A 119 9.90 4.28 9.25
CA ASP A 119 10.92 3.53 9.98
C ASP A 119 11.18 4.17 11.34
N LYS A 120 11.23 5.51 11.41
CA LYS A 120 11.31 6.25 12.67
C LYS A 120 10.07 6.05 13.55
N ALA A 121 8.87 6.10 12.99
CA ALA A 121 7.62 5.96 13.74
C ALA A 121 7.39 4.54 14.27
N THR A 122 7.85 3.53 13.53
CA THR A 122 7.71 2.11 13.89
C THR A 122 8.89 1.56 14.68
N GLY A 123 9.97 2.35 14.81
CA GLY A 123 11.23 1.89 15.42
C GLY A 123 11.97 0.86 14.57
N TYR A 124 11.61 0.73 13.29
CA TYR A 124 12.26 -0.16 12.33
C TYR A 124 13.65 0.38 12.01
N LYS A 125 14.69 -0.37 12.36
CA LYS A 125 16.09 0.00 12.09
C LYS A 125 16.78 -1.21 11.48
N HIS A 126 17.28 -1.07 10.26
CA HIS A 126 17.99 -2.13 9.55
C HIS A 126 19.21 -1.55 8.87
N GLU A 127 20.15 -2.41 8.53
CA GLU A 127 21.30 -2.00 7.72
C GLU A 127 20.85 -1.52 6.33
N LYS A 128 21.72 -0.71 5.70
CA LYS A 128 21.42 -0.10 4.41
C LYS A 128 21.05 -1.18 3.38
N PRO A 129 20.16 -0.88 2.42
CA PRO A 129 19.66 -1.85 1.44
C PRO A 129 20.75 -2.54 0.60
N VAL A 130 21.96 -1.99 0.56
CA VAL A 130 23.12 -2.53 -0.19
C VAL A 130 23.72 -3.78 0.46
N ASP A 131 23.45 -4.06 1.74
CA ASP A 131 23.96 -5.26 2.41
C ASP A 131 22.83 -6.11 2.99
N VAL A 132 22.02 -6.69 2.11
CA VAL A 132 21.03 -7.72 2.48
C VAL A 132 21.67 -8.99 3.06
N ASN A 133 22.99 -9.07 3.16
CA ASN A 133 23.76 -10.20 3.72
C ASN A 133 24.43 -9.85 5.06
N ALA A 134 24.41 -8.59 5.49
CA ALA A 134 25.00 -8.19 6.76
C ALA A 134 24.23 -8.75 7.96
N LYS A 135 24.97 -9.07 9.03
CA LYS A 135 24.40 -9.54 10.29
C LYS A 135 23.62 -8.41 10.96
N THR A 136 22.30 -8.51 10.95
CA THR A 136 21.45 -7.55 11.68
C THR A 136 21.72 -7.68 13.19
N PRO A 137 22.07 -6.59 13.90
CA PRO A 137 22.25 -6.62 15.36
C PRO A 137 20.99 -7.15 16.06
N GLU A 138 21.15 -7.96 17.11
CA GLU A 138 20.02 -8.63 17.81
C GLU A 138 18.89 -7.67 18.23
N LYS A 139 19.24 -6.45 18.65
CA LYS A 139 18.29 -5.39 19.02
C LYS A 139 17.35 -4.93 17.90
N PHE A 140 17.66 -5.28 16.65
CA PHE A 140 16.93 -4.88 15.45
C PHE A 140 16.23 -6.05 14.76
N LEU A 141 16.28 -7.24 15.35
CA LEU A 141 15.60 -8.40 14.80
C LEU A 141 14.09 -8.17 14.72
N MET A 142 13.55 -8.49 13.56
CA MET A 142 12.13 -8.48 13.28
C MET A 142 11.51 -9.78 13.76
N THR A 143 10.38 -9.68 14.44
CA THR A 143 9.55 -10.84 14.76
C THR A 143 8.43 -10.94 13.73
N GLU A 144 7.81 -12.11 13.64
CA GLU A 144 6.68 -12.40 12.77
C GLU A 144 5.55 -11.39 12.96
N GLU A 145 5.24 -11.01 14.21
CA GLU A 145 4.19 -10.02 14.50
C GLU A 145 4.54 -8.62 14.01
N LYS A 146 5.82 -8.24 14.10
CA LYS A 146 6.28 -6.94 13.58
C LYS A 146 6.20 -6.91 12.05
N TYR A 147 6.57 -8.00 11.38
CA TYR A 147 6.41 -8.12 9.93
C TYR A 147 4.94 -8.09 9.53
N LEU A 148 4.07 -8.90 10.16
CA LEU A 148 2.64 -8.89 9.88
C LEU A 148 2.03 -7.51 10.06
N MET A 149 2.34 -6.82 11.16
CA MET A 149 1.80 -5.49 11.43
C MET A 149 2.29 -4.45 10.41
N ARG A 150 3.55 -4.55 9.97
CA ARG A 150 4.11 -3.69 8.92
C ARG A 150 3.45 -3.98 7.57
N ASN A 151 3.35 -5.24 7.15
CA ASN A 151 2.75 -5.63 5.89
C ASN A 151 1.27 -5.21 5.87
N VAL A 152 0.48 -5.55 6.90
CA VAL A 152 -0.94 -5.12 6.99
C VAL A 152 -1.10 -3.60 6.83
N PHE A 153 -0.21 -2.81 7.42
CA PHE A 153 -0.29 -1.35 7.27
C PHE A 153 0.11 -0.90 5.85
N LEU A 154 1.22 -1.41 5.31
CA LEU A 154 1.71 -1.03 3.99
C LEU A 154 0.78 -1.48 2.87
N GLU A 155 0.30 -2.73 2.90
CA GLU A 155 -0.66 -3.24 1.90
C GLU A 155 -2.00 -2.50 1.95
N SER A 156 -2.37 -1.92 3.10
CA SER A 156 -3.57 -1.08 3.19
C SER A 156 -3.47 0.25 2.46
N VAL A 157 -2.26 0.70 2.14
CA VAL A 157 -2.01 1.93 1.37
C VAL A 157 -1.44 1.66 -0.03
N ALA A 158 -0.85 0.50 -0.27
CA ALA A 158 -0.28 0.08 -1.55
C ALA A 158 -1.36 -0.15 -2.63
N GLY A 159 -2.58 -0.58 -2.26
CA GLY A 159 -3.70 -0.69 -3.21
C GLY A 159 -4.37 0.64 -3.61
N VAL A 160 -3.86 1.80 -3.19
CA VAL A 160 -4.48 3.12 -3.46
C VAL A 160 -3.99 3.78 -4.77
N PRO A 161 -2.68 3.82 -5.10
CA PRO A 161 -2.17 4.47 -6.31
C PRO A 161 -2.82 3.99 -7.60
N GLY A 162 -2.84 2.67 -7.86
CA GLY A 162 -3.44 2.11 -9.07
C GLY A 162 -4.94 2.44 -9.18
N MET A 163 -5.68 2.41 -8.07
CA MET A 163 -7.10 2.74 -8.02
C MET A 163 -7.35 4.21 -8.38
N VAL A 164 -6.57 5.12 -7.80
CA VAL A 164 -6.67 6.57 -8.09
C VAL A 164 -6.27 6.86 -9.54
N ALA A 165 -5.16 6.28 -10.02
CA ALA A 165 -4.68 6.44 -11.39
C ALA A 165 -5.70 5.89 -12.40
N GLY A 166 -6.17 4.65 -12.19
CA GLY A 166 -7.19 3.99 -13.01
C GLY A 166 -8.49 4.77 -13.06
N MET A 167 -8.98 5.27 -11.92
CA MET A 167 -10.15 6.14 -11.85
C MET A 167 -9.96 7.44 -12.65
N LEU A 168 -8.83 8.13 -12.47
CA LEU A 168 -8.55 9.39 -13.16
C LEU A 168 -8.45 9.21 -14.68
N ARG A 169 -7.80 8.12 -15.12
CA ARG A 169 -7.70 7.74 -16.54
C ARG A 169 -9.06 7.32 -17.10
N HIS A 170 -9.86 6.58 -16.35
CA HIS A 170 -11.23 6.21 -16.72
C HIS A 170 -12.10 7.44 -16.97
N LEU A 171 -12.13 8.37 -16.03
CA LEU A 171 -12.83 9.65 -16.20
C LEU A 171 -12.25 10.47 -17.36
N HIS A 172 -10.96 10.32 -17.69
CA HIS A 172 -10.32 11.04 -18.80
C HIS A 172 -10.73 10.51 -20.16
N SER A 173 -10.76 9.19 -20.29
CA SER A 173 -11.27 8.48 -21.46
C SER A 173 -12.71 8.88 -21.74
N MET A 174 -13.59 8.82 -20.73
CA MET A 174 -15.00 9.17 -20.87
C MET A 174 -15.22 10.63 -21.26
N ARG A 175 -14.62 11.60 -20.53
CA ARG A 175 -14.87 13.02 -20.81
C ARG A 175 -14.30 13.50 -22.14
N ARG A 176 -13.39 12.74 -22.74
CA ARG A 176 -12.80 13.04 -24.06
C ARG A 176 -13.32 12.16 -25.18
N MET A 177 -14.15 11.16 -24.87
CA MET A 177 -14.61 10.13 -25.81
C MET A 177 -13.45 9.45 -26.56
N LYS A 178 -12.39 9.08 -25.83
CA LYS A 178 -11.18 8.44 -26.39
C LYS A 178 -10.91 7.07 -25.77
N ARG A 179 -10.34 6.16 -26.54
CA ARG A 179 -9.76 4.91 -26.01
C ARG A 179 -8.62 5.24 -25.03
N ASP A 180 -8.48 4.41 -24.01
CA ASP A 180 -7.40 4.50 -23.02
C ASP A 180 -6.17 3.67 -23.39
N ASN A 181 -6.33 2.68 -24.28
CA ASN A 181 -5.29 1.77 -24.75
C ASN A 181 -4.70 0.86 -23.65
N GLY A 182 -5.56 0.36 -22.76
CA GLY A 182 -5.25 -0.75 -21.85
C GLY A 182 -4.62 -0.36 -20.50
N TRP A 183 -4.48 0.93 -20.20
CA TRP A 183 -3.87 1.39 -18.95
C TRP A 183 -4.79 1.22 -17.74
N ILE A 184 -6.08 1.55 -17.87
CA ILE A 184 -7.06 1.50 -16.77
C ILE A 184 -7.11 0.09 -16.17
N GLU A 185 -7.18 -0.93 -17.02
CA GLU A 185 -7.30 -2.32 -16.57
C GLU A 185 -6.10 -2.76 -15.75
N SER A 186 -4.88 -2.54 -16.24
CA SER A 186 -3.67 -2.90 -15.48
C SER A 186 -3.53 -2.15 -14.16
N LEU A 187 -3.95 -0.89 -14.09
CA LEU A 187 -3.89 -0.11 -12.86
C LEU A 187 -4.92 -0.57 -11.82
N LEU A 188 -6.11 -0.97 -12.27
CA LEU A 188 -7.13 -1.55 -11.38
C LEU A 188 -6.74 -2.96 -10.95
N GLU A 189 -6.12 -3.74 -11.84
CA GLU A 189 -5.57 -5.06 -11.54
C GLU A 189 -4.47 -5.01 -10.49
N GLU A 190 -3.50 -4.10 -10.62
CA GLU A 190 -2.45 -3.84 -9.61
C GLU A 190 -3.10 -3.57 -8.24
N SER A 191 -4.05 -2.64 -8.17
CA SER A 191 -4.75 -2.36 -6.91
C SER A 191 -5.58 -3.52 -6.36
N TYR A 192 -6.08 -4.39 -7.24
CA TYR A 192 -6.73 -5.63 -6.82
C TYR A 192 -5.72 -6.60 -6.22
N ASN A 193 -4.54 -6.76 -6.83
CA ASN A 193 -3.46 -7.63 -6.38
C ASN A 193 -2.94 -7.20 -4.99
N GLU A 194 -2.62 -5.92 -4.81
CA GLU A 194 -2.23 -5.30 -3.53
C GLU A 194 -3.28 -5.57 -2.42
N ARG A 195 -4.57 -5.45 -2.77
CA ARG A 195 -5.65 -5.78 -1.84
C ARG A 195 -5.65 -7.28 -1.48
N MET A 196 -5.33 -8.17 -2.42
CA MET A 196 -5.22 -9.60 -2.11
C MET A 196 -4.09 -9.87 -1.10
N HIS A 197 -2.95 -9.19 -1.21
CA HIS A 197 -1.86 -9.27 -0.22
C HIS A 197 -2.37 -8.88 1.17
N LEU A 198 -3.05 -7.73 1.28
CA LEU A 198 -3.66 -7.29 2.54
C LEU A 198 -4.61 -8.34 3.13
N LEU A 199 -5.54 -8.86 2.32
CA LEU A 199 -6.54 -9.84 2.78
C LEU A 199 -5.88 -11.13 3.27
N VAL A 200 -4.79 -11.55 2.63
CA VAL A 200 -4.00 -12.71 3.05
C VAL A 200 -3.33 -12.44 4.40
N PHE A 201 -2.68 -11.29 4.59
CA PHE A 201 -2.10 -10.95 5.89
C PHE A 201 -3.15 -10.81 7.00
N LEU A 202 -4.36 -10.35 6.69
CA LEU A 202 -5.47 -10.27 7.65
C LEU A 202 -6.02 -11.64 8.08
N LYS A 203 -5.76 -12.72 7.33
CA LYS A 203 -6.03 -14.10 7.80
C LYS A 203 -5.04 -14.54 8.90
N MET A 204 -3.86 -13.94 8.96
CA MET A 204 -2.79 -14.28 9.91
C MET A 204 -2.70 -13.28 11.07
N ALA A 205 -3.17 -12.05 10.87
CA ALA A 205 -3.09 -10.98 11.86
C ALA A 205 -4.43 -10.26 12.04
N ARG A 206 -4.79 -9.99 13.29
CA ARG A 206 -5.98 -9.17 13.62
C ARG A 206 -5.56 -7.77 14.08
N PRO A 207 -5.64 -6.74 13.22
CA PRO A 207 -5.26 -5.39 13.61
C PRO A 207 -6.23 -4.84 14.67
N GLY A 208 -5.67 -4.29 15.75
CA GLY A 208 -6.41 -3.63 16.82
C GLY A 208 -7.06 -2.32 16.37
N ARG A 209 -7.90 -1.72 17.24
CA ARG A 209 -8.66 -0.49 16.93
C ARG A 209 -7.77 0.68 16.54
N PHE A 210 -6.61 0.82 17.19
CA PHE A 210 -5.65 1.87 16.89
C PHE A 210 -5.09 1.74 15.47
N MET A 211 -4.64 0.54 15.08
CA MET A 211 -4.14 0.28 13.73
C MET A 211 -5.22 0.59 12.68
N ARG A 212 -6.47 0.17 12.90
CA ARG A 212 -7.58 0.47 11.98
C ARG A 212 -7.83 1.97 11.82
N LEU A 213 -7.76 2.74 12.91
CA LEU A 213 -7.88 4.19 12.86
C LEU A 213 -6.70 4.83 12.10
N MET A 214 -5.48 4.33 12.31
CA MET A 214 -4.29 4.77 11.56
C MET A 214 -4.44 4.50 10.06
N VAL A 215 -4.91 3.31 9.67
CA VAL A 215 -5.18 2.97 8.26
C VAL A 215 -6.22 3.92 7.67
N LEU A 216 -7.32 4.18 8.37
CA LEU A 216 -8.36 5.12 7.91
C LEU A 216 -7.80 6.54 7.69
N GLY A 217 -7.03 7.05 8.65
CA GLY A 217 -6.38 8.36 8.55
C GLY A 217 -5.34 8.40 7.42
N ALA A 218 -4.52 7.36 7.31
CA ALA A 218 -3.51 7.23 6.26
C ALA A 218 -4.16 7.22 4.88
N GLN A 219 -5.17 6.38 4.65
CA GLN A 219 -5.91 6.33 3.37
C GLN A 219 -6.57 7.68 3.03
N GLY A 220 -7.14 8.38 4.02
CA GLY A 220 -7.72 9.70 3.82
C GLY A 220 -6.71 10.72 3.30
N VAL A 221 -5.52 10.80 3.91
CA VAL A 221 -4.45 11.70 3.43
C VAL A 221 -3.87 11.20 2.10
N TRP A 222 -3.60 9.91 2.01
CA TRP A 222 -2.88 9.26 0.92
C TRP A 222 -3.65 9.31 -0.40
N CYS A 223 -4.95 8.98 -0.36
CA CYS A 223 -5.82 9.04 -1.54
C CYS A 223 -5.88 10.47 -2.12
N ASN A 224 -6.04 11.48 -1.27
CA ASN A 224 -6.10 12.87 -1.71
C ASN A 224 -4.75 13.35 -2.26
N ALA A 225 -3.64 13.02 -1.57
CA ALA A 225 -2.30 13.38 -2.04
C ALA A 225 -2.00 12.80 -3.42
N LEU A 226 -2.28 11.50 -3.62
CA LEU A 226 -2.07 10.82 -4.91
C LEU A 226 -3.03 11.34 -5.99
N PHE A 227 -4.27 11.68 -5.65
CA PHE A 227 -5.23 12.26 -6.58
C PHE A 227 -4.69 13.57 -7.18
N PHE A 228 -4.25 14.51 -6.34
CA PHE A 228 -3.68 15.76 -6.81
C PHE A 228 -2.34 15.56 -7.51
N ALA A 229 -1.47 14.69 -6.98
CA ALA A 229 -0.18 14.40 -7.60
C ALA A 229 -0.34 13.81 -9.01
N TYR A 230 -1.29 12.90 -9.22
CA TYR A 230 -1.53 12.29 -10.53
C TYR A 230 -2.14 13.28 -11.53
N LEU A 231 -2.98 14.21 -11.07
CA LEU A 231 -3.46 15.30 -11.93
C LEU A 231 -2.32 16.23 -12.41
N ILE A 232 -1.31 16.45 -11.56
CA ILE A 232 -0.16 17.31 -11.87
C ILE A 232 0.87 16.58 -12.74
N SER A 233 1.28 15.38 -12.34
CA SER A 233 2.33 14.62 -13.01
C SER A 233 2.13 13.10 -12.84
N PRO A 234 1.39 12.45 -13.76
CA PRO A 234 1.25 10.99 -13.79
C PRO A 234 2.61 10.28 -13.83
N ARG A 235 3.57 10.83 -14.59
CA ARG A 235 4.94 10.33 -14.69
C ARG A 235 5.62 10.25 -13.33
N THR A 236 5.50 11.31 -12.52
CA THR A 236 6.11 11.34 -11.18
C THR A 236 5.43 10.33 -10.26
N VAL A 237 4.11 10.15 -10.35
CA VAL A 237 3.40 9.15 -9.53
C VAL A 237 3.81 7.73 -9.90
N HIS A 238 3.85 7.37 -11.19
CA HIS A 238 4.31 6.04 -11.60
C HIS A 238 5.75 5.80 -11.16
N ARG A 239 6.64 6.77 -11.30
CA ARG A 239 8.01 6.62 -10.80
C ARG A 239 8.08 6.48 -9.28
N PHE A 240 7.23 7.19 -8.57
CA PHE A 240 7.11 7.10 -7.12
C PHE A 240 6.67 5.71 -6.68
N VAL A 241 5.64 5.13 -7.32
CA VAL A 241 5.20 3.75 -7.07
C VAL A 241 6.32 2.77 -7.40
N GLY A 242 6.97 2.90 -8.57
CA GLY A 242 8.11 2.04 -8.92
C GLY A 242 9.23 2.02 -7.87
N TYR A 243 9.51 3.16 -7.23
CA TYR A 243 10.45 3.22 -6.10
C TYR A 243 9.89 2.66 -4.78
N LEU A 244 8.58 2.72 -4.53
CA LEU A 244 7.97 2.00 -3.40
C LEU A 244 8.14 0.49 -3.57
N GLU A 245 7.92 -0.01 -4.77
CA GLU A 245 8.00 -1.46 -5.03
C GLU A 245 9.43 -1.99 -5.04
N GLU A 246 10.43 -1.15 -5.35
CA GLU A 246 11.83 -1.47 -5.03
C GLU A 246 12.01 -1.76 -3.53
N GLU A 247 11.39 -0.96 -2.67
CA GLU A 247 11.45 -1.14 -1.23
C GLU A 247 10.62 -2.31 -0.72
N ALA A 248 9.51 -2.62 -1.39
CA ALA A 248 8.72 -3.82 -1.12
C ALA A 248 9.53 -5.09 -1.44
N VAL A 249 10.15 -5.17 -2.62
CA VAL A 249 11.02 -6.30 -3.02
C VAL A 249 12.18 -6.49 -2.02
N ILE A 250 12.81 -5.40 -1.56
CA ILE A 250 13.85 -5.45 -0.52
C ILE A 250 13.27 -6.04 0.78
N THR A 251 12.11 -5.56 1.20
CA THR A 251 11.47 -5.95 2.46
C THR A 251 11.08 -7.43 2.45
N TYR A 252 10.48 -7.92 1.36
CA TYR A 252 10.11 -9.33 1.24
C TYR A 252 11.32 -10.25 1.06
N THR A 253 12.36 -9.81 0.35
CA THR A 253 13.63 -10.54 0.30
C THR A 253 14.24 -10.73 1.68
N ARG A 254 14.14 -9.71 2.56
CA ARG A 254 14.61 -9.82 3.95
C ARG A 254 13.74 -10.80 4.76
N GLN A 255 12.42 -10.75 4.62
CA GLN A 255 11.51 -11.69 5.30
C GLN A 255 11.85 -13.14 4.93
N ILE A 256 12.06 -13.43 3.65
CA ILE A 256 12.46 -14.77 3.18
C ILE A 256 13.80 -15.18 3.77
N LYS A 257 14.80 -14.29 3.80
CA LYS A 257 16.11 -14.60 4.40
C LYS A 257 16.04 -14.84 5.92
N ASP A 258 15.20 -14.09 6.63
CA ASP A 258 14.98 -14.29 8.06
C ASP A 258 14.29 -15.62 8.34
N LEU A 259 13.33 -16.00 7.49
CA LEU A 259 12.66 -17.29 7.53
C LEU A 259 13.64 -18.44 7.23
N ASP A 260 14.41 -18.35 6.15
CA ASP A 260 15.37 -19.38 5.73
C ASP A 260 16.49 -19.59 6.77
N ALA A 261 16.83 -18.54 7.51
CA ALA A 261 17.78 -18.61 8.61
C ALA A 261 17.17 -19.07 9.95
N GLY A 262 15.90 -19.48 9.97
CA GLY A 262 15.22 -19.97 11.18
C GLY A 262 14.95 -18.89 12.23
N ARG A 263 15.01 -17.60 11.87
CA ARG A 263 14.74 -16.48 12.79
C ARG A 263 13.24 -16.25 13.03
N LEU A 264 12.38 -16.85 12.21
CA LEU A 264 10.93 -16.73 12.24
C LEU A 264 10.27 -18.10 12.52
N PRO A 265 10.44 -18.68 13.72
CA PRO A 265 10.02 -20.04 14.04
C PRO A 265 8.52 -20.28 13.86
N LYS A 266 7.65 -19.27 14.04
CA LYS A 266 6.21 -19.40 13.85
C LYS A 266 5.82 -19.53 12.38
N TRP A 267 6.64 -19.01 11.47
CA TRP A 267 6.40 -19.05 10.03
C TRP A 267 7.00 -20.28 9.36
N GLN A 268 7.99 -20.94 9.98
CA GLN A 268 8.75 -22.05 9.36
C GLN A 268 7.86 -23.17 8.80
N ASN A 269 6.79 -23.52 9.52
CA ASN A 269 5.85 -24.57 9.17
C ASN A 269 4.41 -24.05 9.05
N MET A 270 4.25 -22.75 8.86
CA MET A 270 2.94 -22.15 8.67
C MET A 270 2.47 -22.41 7.24
N GLU A 271 1.29 -23.00 7.10
CA GLU A 271 0.60 -23.14 5.82
C GLU A 271 0.06 -21.77 5.36
N ALA A 272 0.15 -21.52 4.06
CA ALA A 272 -0.42 -20.35 3.42
C ALA A 272 -1.95 -20.37 3.57
N PRO A 273 -2.59 -19.23 3.88
CA PRO A 273 -4.04 -19.16 3.97
C PRO A 273 -4.73 -19.64 2.68
N GLU A 274 -5.90 -20.27 2.79
CA GLU A 274 -6.64 -20.80 1.62
C GLU A 274 -6.91 -19.74 0.54
N ILE A 275 -7.16 -18.49 0.95
CA ILE A 275 -7.31 -17.35 0.02
C ILE A 275 -6.08 -17.12 -0.85
N ALA A 276 -4.87 -17.36 -0.31
CA ALA A 276 -3.63 -17.28 -1.06
C ALA A 276 -3.52 -18.43 -2.05
N VAL A 277 -3.76 -19.65 -1.57
CA VAL A 277 -3.70 -20.87 -2.39
C VAL A 277 -4.64 -20.74 -3.59
N ASP A 278 -5.86 -20.25 -3.37
CA ASP A 278 -6.87 -20.02 -4.40
C ASP A 278 -6.48 -18.88 -5.37
N TYR A 279 -5.86 -17.81 -4.89
CA TYR A 279 -5.55 -16.63 -5.72
C TYR A 279 -4.34 -16.86 -6.61
N TRP A 280 -3.23 -17.34 -6.04
CA TRP A 280 -1.98 -17.62 -6.76
C TRP A 280 -1.94 -19.02 -7.39
N ASN A 281 -3.02 -19.81 -7.27
CA ASN A 281 -3.08 -21.20 -7.72
C ASN A 281 -1.88 -22.04 -7.23
N MET A 282 -1.55 -21.90 -5.94
CA MET A 282 -0.34 -22.51 -5.38
C MET A 282 -0.37 -24.05 -5.51
N PRO A 283 0.66 -24.68 -6.10
CA PRO A 283 0.65 -26.12 -6.34
C PRO A 283 0.71 -26.90 -5.02
N GLU A 284 0.19 -28.13 -5.02
CA GLU A 284 0.29 -29.02 -3.86
C GLU A 284 1.76 -29.28 -3.53
N GLY A 285 2.13 -29.15 -2.25
CA GLY A 285 3.52 -29.24 -1.79
C GLY A 285 4.22 -27.90 -1.60
N ASN A 286 3.83 -26.84 -2.33
CA ASN A 286 4.42 -25.50 -2.23
C ASN A 286 3.38 -24.50 -1.69
N ARG A 287 2.90 -24.77 -0.48
CA ARG A 287 1.84 -23.98 0.19
C ARG A 287 2.27 -23.48 1.55
N LYS A 288 3.56 -23.28 1.79
CA LYS A 288 4.05 -22.74 3.06
C LYS A 288 4.15 -21.21 3.03
N MET A 289 4.33 -20.60 4.19
CA MET A 289 4.55 -19.17 4.33
C MET A 289 5.73 -18.67 3.48
N ARG A 290 6.78 -19.48 3.33
CA ARG A 290 7.91 -19.17 2.45
C ARG A 290 7.48 -19.01 0.99
N ASP A 291 6.67 -19.94 0.49
CA ASP A 291 6.18 -19.93 -0.89
C ASP A 291 5.26 -18.72 -1.12
N LEU A 292 4.40 -18.43 -0.16
CA LEU A 292 3.57 -17.23 -0.19
C LEU A 292 4.40 -15.95 -0.31
N LEU A 293 5.48 -15.82 0.47
CA LEU A 293 6.37 -14.65 0.39
C LEU A 293 7.09 -14.56 -0.97
N LEU A 294 7.37 -15.68 -1.63
CA LEU A 294 7.93 -15.68 -2.99
C LEU A 294 6.94 -15.12 -4.01
N TYR A 295 5.67 -15.54 -3.95
CA TYR A 295 4.60 -15.02 -4.81
C TYR A 295 4.39 -13.52 -4.60
N ILE A 296 4.26 -13.08 -3.35
CA ILE A 296 4.09 -11.66 -3.02
C ILE A 296 5.29 -10.85 -3.54
N ARG A 297 6.53 -11.28 -3.25
CA ARG A 297 7.74 -10.61 -3.75
C ARG A 297 7.78 -10.52 -5.28
N ALA A 298 7.30 -11.56 -5.96
CA ALA A 298 7.23 -11.61 -7.40
C ALA A 298 6.23 -10.59 -7.97
N ASP A 299 5.05 -10.47 -7.35
CA ASP A 299 4.07 -9.43 -7.69
C ASP A 299 4.67 -8.03 -7.52
N GLU A 300 5.32 -7.74 -6.39
CA GLU A 300 6.00 -6.45 -6.18
C GLU A 300 7.06 -6.16 -7.24
N SER A 301 7.78 -7.20 -7.65
CA SER A 301 8.81 -7.06 -8.67
C SER A 301 8.22 -6.70 -10.04
N LYS A 302 7.00 -7.17 -10.33
CA LYS A 302 6.25 -6.85 -11.53
C LYS A 302 5.64 -5.46 -11.43
N HIS A 303 5.03 -5.09 -10.30
CA HIS A 303 4.53 -3.73 -10.06
C HIS A 303 5.64 -2.67 -10.19
N ARG A 304 6.83 -2.97 -9.64
CA ARG A 304 8.06 -2.18 -9.84
C ARG A 304 8.37 -1.96 -11.31
N GLU A 305 8.44 -3.05 -12.08
CA GLU A 305 8.77 -3.01 -13.50
C GLU A 305 7.72 -2.19 -14.28
N VAL A 306 6.44 -2.51 -14.10
CA VAL A 306 5.31 -1.87 -14.79
C VAL A 306 5.29 -0.37 -14.52
N ASN A 307 5.37 0.04 -13.25
CA ASN A 307 5.33 1.45 -12.90
C ASN A 307 6.58 2.21 -13.35
N HIS A 308 7.76 1.59 -13.32
CA HIS A 308 8.95 2.22 -13.91
C HIS A 308 8.82 2.41 -15.42
N THR A 309 8.24 1.44 -16.12
CA THR A 309 7.93 1.50 -17.56
C THR A 309 6.89 2.58 -17.86
N PHE A 310 5.77 2.62 -17.13
CA PHE A 310 4.75 3.66 -17.26
C PHE A 310 5.31 5.06 -17.02
N GLY A 311 6.27 5.19 -16.09
CA GLY A 311 7.04 6.42 -15.90
C GLY A 311 7.88 6.84 -17.12
N ASN A 312 8.13 5.97 -18.10
CA ASN A 312 8.89 6.28 -19.31
C ASN A 312 8.03 6.63 -20.52
N LEU A 313 6.78 6.15 -20.57
CA LEU A 313 5.87 6.30 -21.70
C LEU A 313 5.19 7.69 -21.77
N ASP A 314 4.73 8.05 -22.97
CA ASP A 314 3.78 9.14 -23.18
C ASP A 314 2.38 8.68 -22.80
N GLN A 315 1.94 9.15 -21.63
CA GLN A 315 0.66 8.87 -21.01
C GLN A 315 -0.58 9.17 -21.88
N LYS A 316 -0.43 9.97 -22.95
CA LYS A 316 -1.51 10.39 -23.85
C LYS A 316 -1.57 9.58 -25.14
N GLN A 317 -0.44 9.05 -25.61
CA GLN A 317 -0.32 8.49 -26.96
C GLN A 317 0.05 7.01 -26.94
N ASP A 318 0.92 6.60 -26.03
CA ASP A 318 1.47 5.26 -26.06
C ASP A 318 0.46 4.24 -25.51
N PRO A 319 0.28 3.08 -26.16
CA PRO A 319 -0.50 1.98 -25.61
C PRO A 319 0.18 1.39 -24.38
N ASN A 320 -0.58 0.69 -23.54
CA ASN A 320 -0.01 -0.09 -22.46
C ASN A 320 0.70 -1.33 -23.04
N PRO A 321 2.04 -1.43 -22.90
CA PRO A 321 2.81 -2.51 -23.51
C PRO A 321 2.54 -3.89 -22.92
N TYR A 322 2.04 -3.98 -21.68
CA TYR A 322 1.84 -5.25 -20.98
C TYR A 322 0.59 -6.01 -21.41
N VAL A 323 -0.29 -5.34 -22.16
CA VAL A 323 -1.55 -5.90 -22.70
C VAL A 323 -1.65 -5.69 -24.21
N SER A 324 -0.53 -5.37 -24.85
CA SER A 324 -0.44 -5.16 -26.30
C SER A 324 0.13 -6.40 -27.00
N GLU A 325 -0.29 -6.62 -28.25
CA GLU A 325 0.27 -7.66 -29.11
C GLU A 325 1.49 -7.10 -29.87
N TYR A 326 2.61 -7.81 -29.82
CA TYR A 326 3.85 -7.43 -30.51
C TYR A 326 3.94 -8.12 -31.87
N ARG A 327 4.55 -7.45 -32.85
CA ARG A 327 4.73 -7.98 -34.20
C ARG A 327 5.68 -9.17 -34.25
N ASP A 328 6.71 -9.14 -33.43
CA ASP A 328 7.68 -10.22 -33.28
C ASP A 328 7.56 -10.77 -31.84
N PRO A 329 6.79 -11.86 -31.65
CA PRO A 329 6.58 -12.43 -30.32
C PRO A 329 7.82 -13.14 -29.77
N GLU A 330 8.84 -13.43 -30.60
CA GLU A 330 10.06 -14.11 -30.15
C GLU A 330 11.06 -13.13 -29.51
N GLN A 331 10.96 -11.85 -29.80
CA GLN A 331 11.82 -10.83 -29.17
C GLN A 331 11.37 -10.57 -27.73
N PRO A 332 12.30 -10.37 -26.79
CA PRO A 332 11.94 -10.00 -25.43
C PRO A 332 11.10 -8.71 -25.40
N HIS A 333 9.90 -8.80 -24.85
CA HIS A 333 8.97 -7.69 -24.74
C HIS A 333 8.25 -7.69 -23.38
N PRO A 334 7.66 -6.56 -22.97
CA PRO A 334 6.87 -6.48 -21.75
C PRO A 334 5.72 -7.51 -21.73
N THR A 335 5.76 -8.41 -20.75
CA THR A 335 4.71 -9.41 -20.48
C THR A 335 4.14 -9.24 -19.08
N LYS A 336 2.91 -9.72 -18.89
CA LYS A 336 2.25 -9.76 -17.58
C LYS A 336 2.90 -10.78 -16.63
N ASP A 337 3.44 -11.87 -17.17
CA ASP A 337 4.17 -12.88 -16.40
C ASP A 337 5.65 -12.48 -16.17
N LEU A 338 6.46 -13.41 -15.66
CA LEU A 338 7.87 -13.19 -15.35
C LEU A 338 8.83 -13.71 -16.44
N GLN A 339 8.37 -13.93 -17.67
CA GLN A 339 9.24 -14.46 -18.74
C GLN A 339 10.35 -13.47 -19.15
N HIS A 340 9.99 -12.20 -19.33
CA HIS A 340 10.91 -11.14 -19.77
C HIS A 340 11.04 -10.05 -18.71
N MET A 341 11.56 -10.41 -17.54
CA MET A 341 11.71 -9.47 -16.44
C MET A 341 12.71 -8.36 -16.76
N LYS A 342 12.31 -7.12 -16.45
CA LYS A 342 13.20 -5.95 -16.54
C LYS A 342 13.12 -5.11 -15.26
N PRO A 343 13.89 -5.46 -14.21
CA PRO A 343 13.74 -4.88 -12.88
C PRO A 343 13.76 -3.34 -12.78
N THR A 344 14.40 -2.64 -13.73
CA THR A 344 14.50 -1.18 -13.79
C THR A 344 13.45 -0.52 -14.71
N GLY A 345 12.49 -1.29 -15.22
CA GLY A 345 11.51 -0.89 -16.22
C GLY A 345 12.07 -0.82 -17.63
N TRP A 346 11.18 -0.93 -18.61
CA TRP A 346 11.50 -0.79 -20.03
C TRP A 346 11.56 0.68 -20.42
N GLU A 347 12.55 1.03 -21.23
CA GLU A 347 12.64 2.35 -21.83
C GLU A 347 11.66 2.47 -22.99
N ARG A 348 11.16 3.68 -23.22
CA ARG A 348 10.15 3.93 -24.26
C ARG A 348 10.58 3.47 -25.66
N HIS A 349 11.86 3.68 -26.01
CA HIS A 349 12.43 3.31 -27.31
C HIS A 349 12.63 1.80 -27.50
N GLU A 350 12.49 1.02 -26.45
CA GLU A 350 12.57 -0.45 -26.52
C GLU A 350 11.19 -1.07 -26.79
N ILE A 351 10.12 -0.26 -26.75
CA ILE A 351 8.73 -0.70 -26.82
C ILE A 351 8.00 -0.06 -28.02
N ILE A 352 8.14 1.26 -28.19
CA ILE A 352 7.34 2.10 -29.11
C ILE A 352 8.17 2.59 -30.28
#